data_AF-A0A7S2LAL9-F1
#
_entry.id   AF-A0A7S2LAL9-F1
#
_cell.length_a   1.000
_cell.length_b   1.000
_cell.length_c   1.000
_cell.angle_alpha   90.00
_cell.angle_beta   90.00
_cell.angle_gamma   90.00
#
_symmetry.space_group_name_H-M   'P 1'
#
loop_
_entity.id
_entity.type
_entity.pdbx_description
1 polymer ?
#
loop_
_entity_poly.entity_id
_entity_poly.type
_entity_poly.pdbx_seq_one_letter_code
_entity_poly.pdbx_strand_id
1 'polypeptide(L)'
;MLQADDEGDDQEGEKDPQTFNQIAQLLFTALGRYCAERARSVPMEVAWYKVKESGLVLPKDTISTYLYVVGTMGMGDSFRMTTGEDEKKNSSEASISEEVVTYHDLAMKPTESSISLRVKAFASKGDAKTANELLEAFKKR
;
A
#
# COMPACT_ATOMS: atom_id res chain seq x y z
N MET A 1 15.30 22.94 -55.83
CA MET A 1 15.96 23.25 -54.54
C MET A 1 14.95 24.00 -53.70
N LEU A 2 14.85 23.64 -52.40
CA LEU A 2 13.81 23.99 -51.40
C LEU A 2 12.63 22.98 -51.41
N GLN A 3 12.85 21.78 -50.87
CA GLN A 3 12.66 21.37 -49.45
C GLN A 3 11.18 21.36 -49.06
N ALA A 4 10.63 20.14 -49.03
CA ALA A 4 9.40 19.81 -48.36
C ALA A 4 9.67 19.88 -46.85
N ASP A 5 8.83 20.65 -46.15
CA ASP A 5 8.87 20.74 -44.71
C ASP A 5 8.39 19.41 -44.10
N ASP A 6 9.37 18.79 -43.47
CA ASP A 6 9.37 17.72 -42.48
C ASP A 6 8.03 17.54 -41.75
N GLU A 7 7.40 16.39 -41.97
CA GLU A 7 6.28 15.89 -41.18
C GLU A 7 6.79 15.69 -39.75
N GLY A 8 6.36 16.56 -38.83
CA GLY A 8 6.48 16.35 -37.39
C GLY A 8 5.66 15.12 -36.99
N ASP A 9 6.31 13.96 -37.12
CA ASP A 9 5.84 12.67 -36.64
C ASP A 9 5.87 12.71 -35.10
N ASP A 10 4.79 13.22 -34.50
CA ASP A 10 4.46 13.04 -33.09
C ASP A 10 4.15 11.55 -32.85
N GLN A 11 5.18 10.70 -32.93
CA GLN A 11 5.11 9.36 -32.38
C GLN A 11 5.09 9.50 -30.86
N GLU A 12 3.90 9.68 -30.30
CA GLU A 12 3.61 9.25 -28.93
C GLU A 12 3.92 7.76 -28.87
N GLY A 13 5.19 7.45 -28.57
CA GLY A 13 5.69 6.08 -28.49
C GLY A 13 4.82 5.32 -27.50
N GLU A 14 4.01 4.42 -28.02
CA GLU A 14 3.17 3.49 -27.27
C GLU A 14 4.10 2.72 -26.32
N LYS A 15 4.23 3.21 -25.09
CA LYS A 15 5.13 2.59 -24.12
C LYS A 15 4.56 1.23 -23.83
N ASP A 16 5.29 0.20 -24.23
CA ASP A 16 4.99 -1.19 -23.92
C ASP A 16 4.57 -1.29 -22.43
N PRO A 17 3.35 -1.80 -22.14
CA PRO A 17 2.84 -1.92 -20.78
C PRO A 17 3.82 -2.58 -19.81
N GLN A 18 4.72 -3.45 -20.29
CA GLN A 18 5.73 -4.07 -19.44
C GLN A 18 6.77 -3.06 -18.95
N THR A 19 7.19 -2.13 -19.81
CA THR A 19 8.14 -1.07 -19.45
C THR A 19 7.54 -0.13 -18.40
N PHE A 20 6.26 0.25 -18.55
CA PHE A 20 5.56 1.05 -17.55
C PHE A 20 5.53 0.35 -16.18
N ASN A 21 5.15 -0.94 -16.16
CA ASN A 21 5.09 -1.73 -14.92
C ASN A 21 6.45 -1.80 -14.22
N GLN A 22 7.53 -2.05 -14.95
CA GLN A 22 8.88 -2.12 -14.38
C GLN A 22 9.28 -0.79 -13.72
N ILE A 23 9.05 0.33 -14.41
CA ILE A 23 9.36 1.66 -13.88
C ILE A 23 8.52 1.96 -12.65
N ALA A 24 7.21 1.68 -12.70
CA ALA A 24 6.32 1.87 -11.57
C ALA A 24 6.81 1.09 -10.33
N GLN A 25 7.15 -0.19 -10.49
CA GLN A 25 7.65 -1.03 -9.40
C GLN A 25 8.93 -0.47 -8.77
N LEU A 26 9.86 0.06 -9.58
CA LEU A 26 11.06 0.72 -9.09
C LEU A 26 10.72 1.97 -8.28
N LEU A 27 9.80 2.81 -8.77
CA LEU A 27 9.36 4.01 -8.07
C LEU A 27 8.68 3.70 -6.74
N PHE A 28 7.78 2.71 -6.69
CA PHE A 28 7.14 2.28 -5.44
C PHE A 28 8.14 1.71 -4.44
N THR A 29 9.15 0.97 -4.89
CA THR A 29 10.20 0.45 -4.03
C THR A 29 11.07 1.57 -3.46
N ALA A 30 11.45 2.55 -4.28
CA ALA A 30 12.19 3.73 -3.84
C ALA A 30 11.38 4.57 -2.84
N LEU A 31 10.08 4.77 -3.11
CA LEU A 31 9.18 5.47 -2.20
C LEU A 31 9.06 4.76 -0.85
N GLY A 32 8.90 3.44 -0.87
CA GLY A 32 8.83 2.63 0.35
C GLY A 32 10.08 2.77 1.22
N ARG A 33 11.28 2.72 0.62
CA ARG A 33 12.54 2.94 1.34
C ARG A 33 12.64 4.36 1.90
N TYR A 34 12.31 5.37 1.08
CA TYR A 34 12.33 6.77 1.50
C TYR A 34 11.43 7.01 2.72
N CYS A 35 10.23 6.43 2.69
CA CYS A 35 9.25 6.50 3.76
C CYS A 35 9.71 5.77 5.03
N ALA A 36 10.28 4.57 4.88
CA ALA A 36 10.80 3.79 5.99
C ALA A 36 11.96 4.50 6.72
N GLU A 37 12.91 5.06 5.98
CA GLU A 37 14.06 5.79 6.55
C GLU A 37 13.65 7.06 7.32
N ARG A 38 12.53 7.67 6.94
CA ARG A 38 12.08 8.96 7.48
C ARG A 38 10.90 8.84 8.43
N ALA A 39 10.44 7.63 8.71
CA ALA A 39 9.24 7.36 9.49
C ALA A 39 8.01 8.16 9.01
N ARG A 40 7.76 8.18 7.68
CA ARG A 40 6.62 8.88 7.07
C ARG A 40 5.76 7.92 6.26
N SER A 41 4.51 7.68 6.67
CA SER A 41 3.59 6.78 5.96
C SER A 41 2.75 7.47 4.88
N VAL A 42 2.43 8.76 5.06
CA VAL A 42 1.48 9.50 4.20
C VAL A 42 1.73 9.35 2.69
N PRO A 43 2.98 9.45 2.17
CA PRO A 43 3.20 9.27 0.74
C PRO A 43 2.82 7.88 0.23
N MET A 44 3.05 6.84 1.06
CA MET A 44 2.70 5.46 0.72
C MET A 44 1.19 5.24 0.77
N GLU A 45 0.48 5.90 1.69
CA GLU A 45 -0.98 5.90 1.76
C GLU A 45 -1.61 6.49 0.49
N VAL A 46 -1.11 7.64 0.02
CA VAL A 46 -1.56 8.23 -1.25
C VAL A 46 -1.25 7.31 -2.43
N ALA A 47 -0.03 6.77 -2.46
CA ALA A 47 0.43 5.92 -3.54
C ALA A 47 -0.37 4.59 -3.60
N TRP A 48 -0.93 4.12 -2.47
CA TRP A 48 -1.77 2.92 -2.43
C TRP A 48 -3.03 3.04 -3.30
N TYR A 49 -3.67 4.21 -3.32
CA TYR A 49 -4.82 4.45 -4.19
C TYR A 49 -4.43 4.28 -5.67
N LYS A 50 -3.22 4.70 -6.05
CA LYS A 50 -2.72 4.55 -7.42
C LYS A 50 -2.40 3.11 -7.78
N VAL A 51 -1.90 2.31 -6.84
CA VAL A 51 -1.75 0.85 -7.03
C VAL A 51 -3.10 0.22 -7.37
N LYS A 52 -4.14 0.55 -6.61
CA LYS A 52 -5.50 0.02 -6.83
C LYS A 52 -6.10 0.47 -8.17
N GLU A 53 -6.02 1.77 -8.48
CA GLU A 53 -6.59 2.35 -9.71
C GLU A 53 -5.91 1.83 -10.99
N SER A 54 -4.60 1.61 -10.94
CA SER A 54 -3.81 1.18 -12.11
C SER A 54 -3.82 -0.33 -12.35
N GLY A 55 -4.33 -1.12 -11.41
CA GLY A 55 -4.21 -2.58 -11.47
C GLY A 55 -2.77 -3.09 -11.36
N LEU A 56 -1.84 -2.28 -10.82
CA LEU A 56 -0.44 -2.66 -10.66
C LEU A 56 -0.31 -3.86 -9.72
N VAL A 57 0.41 -4.87 -10.19
CA VAL A 57 0.84 -5.99 -9.34
C VAL A 57 2.22 -5.67 -8.79
N LEU A 58 2.28 -5.38 -7.50
CA LEU A 58 3.54 -5.05 -6.83
C LEU A 58 4.35 -6.32 -6.52
N PRO A 59 5.69 -6.28 -6.62
CA PRO A 59 6.55 -7.35 -6.17
C PRO A 59 6.40 -7.61 -4.67
N LYS A 60 6.69 -8.85 -4.27
CA LYS A 60 6.61 -9.32 -2.88
C LYS A 60 7.34 -8.38 -1.91
N ASP A 61 8.59 -8.04 -2.22
CA ASP A 61 9.43 -7.17 -1.38
C ASP A 61 8.85 -5.75 -1.24
N THR A 62 8.26 -5.24 -2.32
CA THR A 62 7.59 -3.92 -2.33
C THR A 62 6.35 -3.95 -1.44
N ILE A 63 5.52 -5.00 -1.53
CA ILE A 63 4.34 -5.17 -0.67
C ILE A 63 4.74 -5.33 0.80
N SER A 64 5.78 -6.10 1.10
CA SER A 64 6.30 -6.23 2.48
C SER A 64 6.79 -4.88 3.03
N THR A 65 7.43 -4.06 2.19
CA THR A 65 7.84 -2.69 2.58
C THR A 65 6.60 -1.82 2.83
N TYR A 66 5.57 -1.93 1.98
CA TYR A 66 4.27 -1.30 2.17
C TYR A 66 3.64 -1.64 3.52
N LEU A 67 3.60 -2.94 3.81
CA LEU A 67 3.06 -3.49 5.04
C LEU A 67 3.80 -2.94 6.26
N TYR A 68 5.13 -2.88 6.20
CA TYR A 68 5.95 -2.31 7.27
C TYR A 68 5.68 -0.82 7.48
N VAL A 69 5.74 -0.01 6.41
CA VAL A 69 5.57 1.45 6.50
C VAL A 69 4.16 1.80 6.96
N VAL A 70 3.12 1.34 6.26
CA VAL A 70 1.74 1.72 6.59
C VAL A 70 1.28 1.08 7.90
N GLY A 71 1.65 -0.19 8.14
CA GLY A 71 1.24 -0.92 9.35
C GLY A 71 1.97 -0.49 10.62
N THR A 72 3.22 -0.05 10.53
CA THR A 72 4.03 0.31 11.71
C THR A 72 4.14 1.82 11.92
N MET A 73 4.22 2.60 10.83
CA MET A 73 4.44 4.05 10.90
C MET A 73 3.14 4.85 10.72
N GLY A 74 2.17 4.34 9.95
CA GLY A 74 0.89 5.03 9.72
C GLY A 74 -0.05 5.05 10.93
N MET A 75 0.10 4.10 11.85
CA MET A 75 -0.61 4.13 13.13
C MET A 75 -0.23 5.33 14.01
N GLY A 76 0.96 5.91 13.84
CA GLY A 76 1.41 7.09 14.60
C GLY A 76 0.82 8.41 14.10
N ASP A 77 0.51 8.50 12.81
CA ASP A 77 0.03 9.75 12.19
C ASP A 77 -1.50 9.90 12.23
N SER A 78 -2.26 8.82 12.52
CA SER A 78 -3.68 8.95 12.89
C SER A 78 -3.90 9.77 14.17
N PHE A 79 -2.84 10.05 14.95
CA PHE A 79 -2.88 10.98 16.08
C PHE A 79 -2.50 12.43 15.72
N ARG A 80 -1.98 12.72 14.51
CA ARG A 80 -1.42 14.04 14.14
C ARG A 80 -2.17 14.79 13.02
N MET A 81 -3.36 14.36 12.65
CA MET A 81 -4.27 15.11 11.75
C MET A 81 -5.48 15.70 12.49
N THR A 82 -5.31 16.18 13.73
CA THR A 82 -6.31 16.99 14.44
C THR A 82 -5.74 18.33 14.91
N THR A 83 -5.34 19.17 13.96
CA THR A 83 -5.57 20.62 14.11
C THR A 83 -6.87 20.93 13.39
N GLY A 84 -7.97 20.92 14.13
CA GLY A 84 -9.30 21.28 13.62
C GLY A 84 -10.30 20.15 13.80
N GLU A 85 -11.01 20.22 14.92
CA GLU A 85 -12.44 19.94 15.12
C GLU A 85 -13.11 18.84 14.28
N ASP A 86 -13.71 17.91 15.03
CA ASP A 86 -14.77 16.99 14.61
C ASP A 86 -14.46 16.04 13.45
N GLU A 87 -14.14 14.78 13.80
CA GLU A 87 -14.83 13.64 13.19
C GLU A 87 -14.68 12.38 14.06
N LYS A 88 -15.61 12.22 15.00
CA LYS A 88 -16.15 10.88 15.30
C LYS A 88 -16.86 10.38 14.04
N LYS A 89 -16.12 9.94 13.03
CA LYS A 89 -16.70 9.12 11.96
C LYS A 89 -16.44 7.65 12.27
N ASN A 90 -17.50 6.99 12.70
CA ASN A 90 -17.74 5.59 12.37
C ASN A 90 -17.73 5.44 10.84
N SER A 91 -16.56 5.36 10.20
CA SER A 91 -16.48 4.81 8.86
C SER A 91 -16.08 3.35 8.98
N SER A 92 -16.96 2.47 8.52
CA SER A 92 -16.71 1.03 8.34
C SER A 92 -15.68 0.75 7.24
N GLU A 93 -14.87 1.74 6.85
CA GLU A 93 -13.83 1.58 5.86
C GLU A 93 -12.61 0.93 6.52
N ALA A 94 -12.11 -0.12 5.89
CA ALA A 94 -10.87 -0.75 6.30
C ALA A 94 -9.76 0.29 6.24
N SER A 95 -8.93 0.38 7.29
CA SER A 95 -7.75 1.24 7.21
C SER A 95 -6.85 0.79 6.05
N ILE A 96 -6.07 1.72 5.47
CA ILE A 96 -5.11 1.37 4.39
C ILE A 96 -4.21 0.20 4.83
N SER A 97 -3.84 0.14 6.11
CA SER A 97 -3.07 -0.98 6.66
C SER A 97 -3.79 -2.32 6.51
N GLU A 98 -5.10 -2.38 6.76
CA GLU A 98 -5.91 -3.60 6.60
C GLU A 98 -6.09 -3.99 5.14
N GLU A 99 -6.22 -3.02 4.25
CA GLU A 99 -6.27 -3.27 2.80
C GLU A 99 -4.96 -3.87 2.29
N VAL A 100 -3.82 -3.26 2.67
CA VAL A 100 -2.48 -3.73 2.29
C VAL A 100 -2.21 -5.12 2.84
N VAL A 101 -2.60 -5.39 4.10
CA VAL A 101 -2.54 -6.73 4.70
C VAL A 101 -3.37 -7.73 3.91
N THR A 102 -4.58 -7.35 3.50
CA THR A 102 -5.47 -8.20 2.72
C THR A 102 -4.87 -8.53 1.36
N TYR A 103 -4.37 -7.50 0.67
CA TYR A 103 -3.70 -7.68 -0.61
C TYR A 103 -2.45 -8.58 -0.50
N HIS A 104 -1.61 -8.33 0.51
CA HIS A 104 -0.44 -9.15 0.81
C HIS A 104 -0.81 -10.63 0.99
N ASP A 105 -1.80 -10.92 1.84
CA ASP A 105 -2.20 -12.30 2.16
C ASP A 105 -2.92 -13.02 1.02
N LEU A 106 -3.49 -12.28 0.05
CA LEU A 106 -4.05 -12.85 -1.18
C LEU A 106 -2.95 -13.17 -2.20
N ALA A 107 -1.92 -12.32 -2.31
CA ALA A 107 -0.82 -12.52 -3.23
C ALA A 107 0.25 -13.52 -2.71
N MET A 108 0.33 -13.69 -1.39
CA MET A 108 1.40 -14.41 -0.70
C MET A 108 0.87 -15.23 0.48
N LYS A 109 1.66 -16.18 0.99
CA LYS A 109 1.33 -16.83 2.26
C LYS A 109 1.31 -15.77 3.38
N PRO A 110 0.26 -15.73 4.23
CA PRO A 110 0.25 -14.85 5.40
C PRO A 110 1.52 -15.00 6.24
N THR A 111 2.06 -13.88 6.69
CA THR A 111 3.28 -13.79 7.49
C THR A 111 2.93 -13.42 8.93
N GLU A 112 3.87 -13.61 9.86
CA GLU A 112 3.68 -13.18 11.25
C GLU A 112 3.31 -11.69 11.35
N SER A 113 3.94 -10.85 10.52
CA SER A 113 3.66 -9.42 10.46
C SER A 113 2.24 -9.12 9.99
N SER A 114 1.76 -9.78 8.93
CA SER A 114 0.40 -9.56 8.43
C SER A 114 -0.66 -10.07 9.41
N ILE A 115 -0.42 -11.22 10.05
CA ILE A 115 -1.30 -11.76 11.10
C ILE A 115 -1.31 -10.86 12.34
N SER A 116 -0.14 -10.38 12.79
CA SER A 116 -0.05 -9.46 13.93
C SER A 116 -0.88 -8.19 13.71
N LEU A 117 -0.83 -7.62 12.50
CA LEU A 117 -1.62 -6.45 12.13
C LEU A 117 -3.13 -6.75 12.16
N ARG A 118 -3.58 -7.90 11.62
CA ARG A 118 -4.99 -8.31 11.69
C ARG A 118 -5.46 -8.50 13.12
N VAL A 119 -4.67 -9.17 13.97
CA VAL A 119 -5.00 -9.38 15.39
C VAL A 119 -5.15 -8.03 16.10
N LYS A 120 -4.24 -7.09 15.87
CA LYS A 120 -4.34 -5.72 16.41
C LYS A 120 -5.59 -5.00 15.92
N ALA A 121 -5.94 -5.13 14.63
CA ALA A 121 -7.13 -4.51 14.06
C ALA A 121 -8.43 -5.10 14.63
N PHE A 122 -8.52 -6.41 14.83
CA PHE A 122 -9.67 -7.03 15.50
C PHE A 122 -9.76 -6.61 16.97
N ALA A 123 -8.63 -6.58 17.68
CA ALA A 123 -8.58 -6.13 19.07
C ALA A 123 -9.00 -4.66 19.23
N SER A 124 -8.56 -3.76 18.34
CA SER A 124 -8.96 -2.35 18.38
C SER A 124 -10.44 -2.13 18.08
N LYS A 125 -11.06 -3.01 17.30
CA LYS A 125 -12.51 -3.04 17.03
C LYS A 125 -13.32 -3.70 18.17
N GLY A 126 -12.65 -4.18 19.22
CA GLY A 126 -13.29 -4.87 20.36
C GLY A 126 -13.62 -6.34 20.11
N ASP A 127 -13.23 -6.91 18.96
CA ASP A 127 -13.45 -8.31 18.61
C ASP A 127 -12.27 -9.19 19.02
N ALA A 128 -12.07 -9.32 20.33
CA ALA A 128 -11.00 -10.15 20.88
C ALA A 128 -11.17 -11.65 20.57
N LYS A 129 -12.42 -12.10 20.32
CA LYS A 129 -12.71 -13.51 20.00
C LYS A 129 -12.15 -13.87 18.63
N THR A 130 -12.52 -13.12 17.60
CA THR A 130 -12.01 -13.35 16.23
C THR A 130 -10.49 -13.17 16.16
N ALA A 131 -9.94 -12.21 16.91
CA ALA A 131 -8.49 -12.01 17.02
C ALA A 131 -7.77 -13.28 17.54
N ASN A 132 -8.30 -13.91 18.59
CA ASN A 132 -7.74 -15.14 19.14
C ASN A 132 -7.92 -16.35 18.22
N GLU A 133 -9.11 -16.49 17.60
CA GLU A 133 -9.36 -17.56 16.63
C GLU A 133 -8.38 -17.50 15.44
N LEU A 134 -8.13 -16.29 14.93
CA LEU A 134 -7.14 -16.07 13.87
C LEU A 134 -5.72 -16.47 14.32
N LEU A 135 -5.32 -16.09 15.53
CA LEU A 135 -4.00 -16.41 16.08
C LEU A 135 -3.81 -17.93 16.24
N GLU A 136 -4.81 -18.63 16.77
CA GLU A 136 -4.79 -20.08 16.93
C GLU A 136 -4.80 -20.82 15.59
N ALA A 137 -5.55 -20.33 14.61
CA ALA A 137 -5.53 -20.88 13.25
C ALA A 137 -4.15 -20.76 12.59
N PHE A 138 -3.44 -19.65 12.82
CA PHE A 138 -2.10 -19.43 12.28
C PHE A 138 -1.06 -20.36 12.93
N LYS A 139 -1.12 -20.60 14.24
CA LYS A 139 -0.20 -21.50 14.97
C LYS A 139 -0.27 -22.97 14.51
N LYS A 140 -1.43 -23.40 14.01
CA LYS A 140 -1.67 -24.80 13.60
C LYS A 140 -1.15 -25.14 12.19
N ARG A 141 -0.53 -24.18 11.50
CA ARG A 141 -0.21 -24.23 10.07
C ARG A 141 1.28 -24.39 9.82
#